data_AF-A0A3C1L9R9-F1
#
_entry.id   AF-A0A3C1L9R9-F1
#
_cell.length_a   1.000
_cell.length_b   1.000
_cell.length_c   1.000
_cell.angle_alpha   90.00
_cell.angle_beta   90.00
_cell.angle_gamma   90.00
#
_symmetry.space_group_name_H-M   'P 1'
#
loop_
_entity.id
_entity.type
_entity.pdbx_description
1 polymer ?
#
loop_
_entity_poly.entity_id
_entity_poly.type
_entity_poly.pdbx_seq_one_letter_code
_entity_poly.pdbx_strand_id
1 'polypeptide(L)'
;MFTAGGEVTIGRDDQPQACVDAAIAGAGPAAEAVLVVADAEHGADQAGGFGTGGQPCPPAAPCAVGSTRRAAYVGASDFHPDWGDRPPMDLVEHEIGHTLGWVHSGTDDAGNYRSGLDVMSNSAAAREADPSRRDAPGTLAVNLYLAGWLPAGDVAVAFGTADVTLAPSLGDEGTRLVVFEGHDGELYSVELFANVGLDDHLLQSGVGVHRIEIVNGSITRIEPVLGDPPEGALMLPGAQIWITNEWSVTVRDGWQVRIVDETTLPI
;
A
#
# COMPACT_ATOMS: atom_id res chain seq x y z
N MET A 1 -11.10 15.53 4.91
CA MET A 1 -12.47 15.70 4.36
C MET A 1 -12.32 16.17 2.92
N PHE A 2 -12.87 15.45 1.96
CA PHE A 2 -12.85 15.87 0.55
C PHE A 2 -13.89 16.97 0.30
N THR A 3 -13.56 17.91 -0.57
CA THR A 3 -14.48 18.96 -1.04
C THR A 3 -14.33 19.07 -2.54
N ALA A 4 -15.45 19.19 -3.26
CA ALA A 4 -15.41 19.42 -4.71
C ALA A 4 -14.71 20.75 -5.00
N GLY A 5 -13.62 20.69 -5.78
CA GLY A 5 -12.82 21.87 -6.14
C GLY A 5 -13.36 22.64 -7.34
N GLY A 6 -14.09 21.96 -8.23
CA GLY A 6 -14.60 22.51 -9.49
C GLY A 6 -14.20 21.65 -10.69
N GLU A 7 -14.52 22.13 -11.89
CA GLU A 7 -14.17 21.49 -13.15
C GLU A 7 -12.93 22.15 -13.77
N VAL A 8 -12.09 21.33 -14.39
CA VAL A 8 -10.92 21.78 -15.15
C VAL A 8 -11.08 21.29 -16.59
N THR A 9 -11.04 22.22 -17.55
CA THR A 9 -11.05 21.88 -18.97
C THR A 9 -9.64 21.88 -19.52
N ILE A 10 -9.22 20.77 -20.10
CA ILE A 10 -7.96 20.65 -20.86
C ILE A 10 -8.26 20.45 -22.36
N GLY A 11 -7.28 20.76 -23.20
CA GLY A 11 -7.35 20.50 -24.63
C GLY A 11 -7.26 19.01 -24.95
N ARG A 12 -7.74 18.62 -26.14
CA ARG A 12 -7.75 17.22 -26.61
C ARG A 12 -6.37 16.56 -26.62
N ASP A 13 -5.33 17.35 -26.87
CA ASP A 13 -3.94 16.86 -26.99
C ASP A 13 -3.12 17.12 -25.71
N ASP A 14 -3.73 17.73 -24.69
CA ASP A 14 -3.08 17.95 -23.40
C ASP A 14 -2.90 16.61 -22.67
N GLN A 15 -1.82 16.50 -21.91
CA GLN A 15 -1.56 15.32 -21.10
C GLN A 15 -2.29 15.40 -19.76
N PRO A 16 -2.61 14.28 -19.10
CA PRO A 16 -3.24 14.24 -17.78
C PRO A 16 -2.59 15.16 -16.73
N GLN A 17 -1.26 15.30 -16.76
CA GLN A 17 -0.52 16.22 -15.87
C GLN A 17 -0.98 17.68 -15.98
N ALA A 18 -1.40 18.14 -17.16
CA ALA A 18 -1.92 19.49 -17.34
C ALA A 18 -3.21 19.72 -16.55
N CYS A 19 -4.07 18.70 -16.45
CA CYS A 19 -5.28 18.75 -15.64
C CYS A 19 -4.95 18.86 -14.15
N VAL A 20 -3.99 18.06 -13.67
CA VAL A 20 -3.47 18.13 -12.30
C VAL A 20 -2.88 19.50 -12.00
N ASP A 21 -2.04 20.05 -12.88
CA ASP A 21 -1.40 21.35 -12.68
C ASP A 21 -2.42 22.49 -12.59
N ALA A 22 -3.47 22.46 -13.42
CA ALA A 22 -4.56 23.42 -13.36
C ALA A 22 -5.42 23.24 -12.10
N ALA A 23 -5.69 22.01 -11.67
CA ALA A 23 -6.40 21.74 -10.42
C ALA A 23 -5.63 22.27 -9.20
N ILE A 24 -4.30 22.07 -9.16
CA ILE A 24 -3.43 22.62 -8.11
C ILE A 24 -3.48 24.16 -8.11
N ALA A 25 -3.47 24.79 -9.30
CA ALA A 25 -3.52 26.24 -9.42
C ALA A 25 -4.88 26.82 -8.96
N GLY A 26 -5.97 26.08 -9.16
CA GLY A 26 -7.32 26.44 -8.70
C GLY A 26 -7.62 26.07 -7.25
N ALA A 27 -6.76 25.27 -6.61
CA ALA A 27 -6.99 24.78 -5.26
C ALA A 27 -6.96 25.91 -4.22
N GLY A 28 -7.83 25.80 -3.20
CA GLY A 28 -7.83 26.73 -2.08
C GLY A 28 -6.51 26.68 -1.30
N PRO A 29 -6.12 27.77 -0.61
CA PRO A 29 -4.82 27.87 0.07
C PRO A 29 -4.61 26.88 1.22
N ALA A 30 -5.68 26.24 1.70
CA ALA A 30 -5.64 25.22 2.74
C ALA A 30 -5.77 23.79 2.19
N ALA A 31 -5.95 23.59 0.88
CA ALA A 31 -6.01 22.26 0.30
C ALA A 31 -4.64 21.58 0.41
N GLU A 32 -4.60 20.35 0.91
CA GLU A 32 -3.34 19.61 1.15
C GLU A 32 -2.92 18.74 -0.04
N ALA A 33 -3.90 18.31 -0.84
CA ALA A 33 -3.72 17.55 -2.06
C ALA A 33 -4.89 17.85 -3.02
N VAL A 34 -4.75 17.46 -4.29
CA VAL A 34 -5.87 17.40 -5.25
C VAL A 34 -6.10 15.97 -5.73
N LEU A 35 -7.37 15.60 -5.90
CA LEU A 35 -7.77 14.39 -6.63
C LEU A 35 -8.49 14.86 -7.88
N VAL A 36 -7.97 14.49 -9.04
CA VAL A 36 -8.54 14.80 -10.34
C VAL A 36 -9.16 13.54 -10.92
N VAL A 37 -10.41 13.65 -11.36
CA VAL A 37 -11.14 12.57 -12.02
C VAL A 37 -11.47 13.06 -13.42
N ALA A 38 -11.01 12.33 -14.44
CA ALA A 38 -11.38 12.61 -15.82
C ALA A 38 -12.76 12.06 -16.14
N ASP A 39 -13.46 12.73 -17.05
CA ASP A 39 -14.81 12.38 -17.49
C ASP A 39 -14.88 11.85 -18.93
N ALA A 40 -13.78 11.90 -19.70
CA ALA A 40 -13.75 11.56 -21.11
C ALA A 40 -12.49 10.81 -21.60
N GLU A 41 -11.59 10.37 -20.71
CA GLU A 41 -10.40 9.59 -21.07
C GLU A 41 -10.56 8.10 -20.74
N HIS A 42 -10.09 7.22 -21.64
CA HIS A 42 -10.07 5.75 -21.51
C HIS A 42 -11.44 5.04 -21.63
N GLY A 43 -11.42 3.84 -22.24
CA GLY A 43 -12.55 2.89 -22.16
C GLY A 43 -12.60 2.17 -20.80
N ALA A 44 -13.70 1.47 -20.50
CA ALA A 44 -13.89 0.78 -19.22
C ALA A 44 -12.80 -0.27 -18.86
N ASP A 45 -12.04 -0.74 -19.86
CA ASP A 45 -10.96 -1.71 -19.73
C ASP A 45 -9.56 -1.08 -19.75
N GLN A 46 -9.48 0.25 -19.86
CA GLN A 46 -8.22 0.99 -19.92
C GLN A 46 -8.01 1.72 -18.60
N ALA A 47 -7.59 0.98 -17.57
CA ALA A 47 -7.17 1.58 -16.31
C ALA A 47 -6.09 2.63 -16.57
N GLY A 48 -6.26 3.80 -15.99
CA GLY A 48 -5.35 4.93 -16.16
C GLY A 48 -5.41 5.81 -14.93
N GLY A 49 -4.25 6.03 -14.33
CA GLY A 49 -4.12 6.83 -13.13
C GLY A 49 -2.66 7.11 -12.86
N PHE A 50 -2.40 8.13 -12.06
CA PHE A 50 -1.10 8.31 -11.44
C PHE A 50 -1.25 9.20 -10.21
N GLY A 51 -0.34 9.01 -9.26
CA GLY A 51 -0.32 9.76 -8.03
C GLY A 51 1.08 10.18 -7.65
N THR A 52 1.16 11.19 -6.78
CA THR A 52 2.42 11.67 -6.24
C THR A 52 2.26 12.14 -4.80
N GLY A 53 3.18 11.70 -3.95
CA GLY A 53 3.33 12.17 -2.57
C GLY A 53 3.87 13.61 -2.49
N GLY A 54 4.23 14.18 -3.64
CA GLY A 54 4.74 15.53 -3.77
C GLY A 54 6.04 15.76 -2.99
N GLN A 55 6.31 17.02 -2.70
CA GLN A 55 7.41 17.43 -1.83
C GLN A 55 7.02 17.31 -0.35
N PRO A 56 7.99 17.09 0.56
CA PRO A 56 7.75 17.11 2.00
C PRO A 56 7.07 18.41 2.44
N CYS A 57 6.18 18.30 3.43
CA CYS A 57 5.56 19.49 4.01
C CYS A 57 6.63 20.40 4.62
N PRO A 58 6.55 21.72 4.43
CA PRO A 58 7.47 22.66 5.07
C PRO A 58 7.34 22.59 6.61
N PRO A 59 8.46 22.61 7.38
CA PRO A 59 8.44 22.38 8.83
C PRO A 59 7.61 23.37 9.66
N ALA A 60 7.28 24.53 9.13
CA ALA A 60 6.62 25.62 9.85
C ALA A 60 5.45 26.26 9.08
N ALA A 61 4.92 25.58 8.06
CA ALA A 61 3.78 26.07 7.28
C ALA A 61 2.78 24.94 6.99
N PRO A 62 1.50 25.27 6.71
CA PRO A 62 0.52 24.27 6.28
C PRO A 62 1.03 23.48 5.08
N CYS A 63 0.65 22.20 5.00
CA CYS A 63 1.06 21.29 3.92
C CYS A 63 0.27 21.55 2.62
N ALA A 64 0.22 22.80 2.17
CA ALA A 64 -0.62 23.23 1.06
C ALA A 64 -0.14 22.65 -0.28
N VAL A 65 -1.10 22.18 -1.08
CA VAL A 65 -0.87 21.54 -2.38
C VAL A 65 -0.14 22.45 -3.38
N GLY A 66 -0.33 23.77 -3.29
CA GLY A 66 0.41 24.72 -4.11
C GLY A 66 1.92 24.67 -3.91
N SER A 67 2.38 24.18 -2.75
CA SER A 67 3.81 24.00 -2.44
C SER A 67 4.26 22.55 -2.60
N THR A 68 3.45 21.59 -2.13
CA THR A 68 3.84 20.17 -2.14
C THR A 68 3.60 19.49 -3.47
N ARG A 69 2.62 19.97 -4.24
CA ARG A 69 2.12 19.33 -5.46
C ARG A 69 1.59 17.91 -5.27
N ARG A 70 1.15 17.55 -4.06
CA ARG A 70 0.48 16.28 -3.79
C ARG A 70 -0.77 16.13 -4.64
N ALA A 71 -0.84 15.09 -5.43
CA ALA A 71 -1.92 14.90 -6.36
C ALA A 71 -2.17 13.44 -6.69
N ALA A 72 -3.42 13.14 -7.00
CA ALA A 72 -3.87 11.90 -7.62
C ALA A 72 -4.67 12.26 -8.87
N TYR A 73 -4.48 11.49 -9.93
CA TYR A 73 -5.25 11.54 -11.16
C TYR A 73 -5.83 10.17 -11.42
N VAL A 74 -7.11 10.13 -11.76
CA VAL A 74 -7.83 8.92 -12.15
C VAL A 74 -8.52 9.20 -13.48
N GLY A 75 -8.33 8.32 -14.45
CA GLY A 75 -8.97 8.37 -15.76
C GLY A 75 -10.48 8.08 -15.68
N ALA A 76 -11.19 8.27 -16.79
CA ALA A 76 -12.65 8.07 -16.80
C ALA A 76 -13.08 6.60 -16.78
N SER A 77 -12.14 5.66 -16.95
CA SER A 77 -12.41 4.22 -16.91
C SER A 77 -13.15 3.79 -15.65
N ASP A 78 -12.69 4.21 -14.46
CA ASP A 78 -13.30 3.88 -13.18
C ASP A 78 -14.70 4.47 -13.02
N PHE A 79 -15.01 5.54 -13.74
CA PHE A 79 -16.32 6.20 -13.72
C PHE A 79 -17.13 5.92 -15.00
N HIS A 80 -16.70 4.97 -15.81
CA HIS A 80 -17.35 4.64 -17.07
C HIS A 80 -18.81 4.16 -16.83
N PRO A 81 -19.78 4.56 -17.66
CA PRO A 81 -21.19 4.18 -17.48
C PRO A 81 -21.45 2.66 -17.37
N ASP A 82 -20.55 1.83 -17.90
CA ASP A 82 -20.65 0.37 -17.81
C ASP A 82 -20.60 -0.14 -16.36
N TRP A 83 -20.05 0.63 -15.42
CA TRP A 83 -20.06 0.32 -14.00
C TRP A 83 -21.40 0.62 -13.30
N GLY A 84 -22.32 1.32 -13.97
CA GLY A 84 -23.60 1.75 -13.43
C GLY A 84 -23.44 2.75 -12.28
N ASP A 85 -24.37 2.71 -11.31
CA ASP A 85 -24.43 3.68 -10.21
C ASP A 85 -23.34 3.49 -9.13
N ARG A 86 -22.50 2.46 -9.26
CA ARG A 86 -21.45 2.11 -8.29
C ARG A 86 -20.14 1.85 -9.03
N PRO A 87 -19.38 2.91 -9.36
CA PRO A 87 -18.05 2.76 -9.94
C PRO A 87 -17.10 2.02 -8.99
N PRO A 88 -16.11 1.26 -9.51
CA PRO A 88 -14.97 0.81 -8.71
C PRO A 88 -14.24 2.01 -8.11
N MET A 89 -13.79 1.83 -6.88
CA MET A 89 -13.01 2.79 -6.11
C MET A 89 -11.57 2.32 -5.91
N ASP A 90 -11.25 1.07 -6.24
CA ASP A 90 -9.94 0.47 -5.98
C ASP A 90 -8.76 1.25 -6.60
N LEU A 91 -8.86 1.72 -7.85
CA LEU A 91 -7.83 2.59 -8.42
C LEU A 91 -7.79 3.96 -7.74
N VAL A 92 -8.95 4.55 -7.44
CA VAL A 92 -9.01 5.84 -6.73
C VAL A 92 -8.30 5.74 -5.37
N GLU A 93 -8.51 4.64 -4.65
CA GLU A 93 -7.87 4.35 -3.36
C GLU A 93 -6.35 4.17 -3.50
N HIS A 94 -5.90 3.45 -4.54
CA HIS A 94 -4.48 3.32 -4.89
C HIS A 94 -3.81 4.68 -5.13
N GLU A 95 -4.42 5.52 -5.98
CA GLU A 95 -3.86 6.82 -6.32
C GLU A 95 -3.89 7.80 -5.12
N ILE A 96 -4.91 7.70 -4.26
CA ILE A 96 -4.91 8.41 -2.97
C ILE A 96 -3.75 7.93 -2.10
N GLY A 97 -3.43 6.64 -2.08
CA GLY A 97 -2.28 6.09 -1.37
C GLY A 97 -0.96 6.76 -1.77
N HIS A 98 -0.75 7.02 -3.06
CA HIS A 98 0.41 7.77 -3.52
C HIS A 98 0.48 9.19 -2.95
N THR A 99 -0.66 9.87 -2.72
CA THR A 99 -0.66 11.20 -2.08
C THR A 99 -0.17 11.18 -0.63
N LEU A 100 -0.22 10.01 0.01
CA LEU A 100 0.32 9.74 1.35
C LEU A 100 1.82 9.37 1.31
N GLY A 101 2.42 9.32 0.13
CA GLY A 101 3.81 8.93 -0.09
C GLY A 101 4.03 7.42 -0.14
N TRP A 102 2.96 6.62 -0.26
CA TRP A 102 3.10 5.18 -0.44
C TRP A 102 3.64 4.87 -1.85
N VAL A 103 4.52 3.88 -1.92
CA VAL A 103 5.09 3.37 -3.18
C VAL A 103 4.36 2.11 -3.61
N HIS A 104 4.51 1.71 -4.86
CA HIS A 104 4.02 0.39 -5.27
C HIS A 104 4.67 -0.72 -4.46
N SER A 105 3.91 -1.78 -4.20
CA SER A 105 4.38 -3.00 -3.58
C SER A 105 4.22 -4.20 -4.52
N GLY A 106 5.12 -5.19 -4.41
CA GLY A 106 5.02 -6.44 -5.18
C GLY A 106 4.96 -6.25 -6.71
N THR A 107 5.78 -5.34 -7.25
CA THR A 107 5.93 -5.12 -8.70
C THR A 107 7.10 -5.90 -9.24
N ASP A 108 6.89 -6.60 -10.36
CA ASP A 108 7.99 -7.23 -11.09
C ASP A 108 8.81 -6.25 -11.94
N ASP A 109 9.89 -6.73 -12.56
CA ASP A 109 10.76 -5.92 -13.43
C ASP A 109 10.04 -5.35 -14.67
N ALA A 110 8.89 -5.91 -15.05
CA ALA A 110 8.04 -5.41 -16.12
C ALA A 110 6.97 -4.43 -15.62
N GLY A 111 6.91 -4.17 -14.31
CA GLY A 111 5.95 -3.28 -13.68
C GLY A 111 4.57 -3.91 -13.43
N ASN A 112 4.43 -5.23 -13.53
CA ASN A 112 3.16 -5.88 -13.22
C ASN A 112 2.97 -5.99 -11.70
N TYR A 113 1.78 -5.64 -11.24
CA TYR A 113 1.35 -5.85 -9.86
C TYR A 113 0.98 -7.30 -9.64
N ARG A 114 1.70 -7.97 -8.73
CA ARG A 114 1.57 -9.42 -8.56
C ARG A 114 0.97 -9.82 -7.23
N SER A 115 0.83 -8.90 -6.28
CA SER A 115 0.31 -9.21 -4.95
C SER A 115 -1.12 -8.73 -4.79
N GLY A 116 -2.01 -9.63 -4.36
CA GLY A 116 -3.37 -9.26 -3.95
C GLY A 116 -3.47 -8.85 -2.48
N LEU A 117 -2.35 -8.64 -1.78
CA LEU A 117 -2.33 -8.38 -0.33
C LEU A 117 -2.51 -6.90 0.03
N ASP A 118 -2.28 -5.99 -0.91
CA ASP A 118 -2.17 -4.56 -0.62
C ASP A 118 -2.73 -3.72 -1.76
N VAL A 119 -3.42 -2.65 -1.40
CA VAL A 119 -3.93 -1.63 -2.32
C VAL A 119 -2.83 -1.03 -3.21
N MET A 120 -1.57 -0.92 -2.73
CA MET A 120 -0.45 -0.41 -3.55
C MET A 120 0.17 -1.46 -4.47
N SER A 121 -0.40 -2.67 -4.56
CA SER A 121 -0.08 -3.67 -5.57
C SER A 121 -1.28 -3.85 -6.50
N ASN A 122 -1.88 -5.05 -6.55
CA ASN A 122 -3.10 -5.28 -7.33
C ASN A 122 -4.32 -4.78 -6.54
N SER A 123 -4.62 -3.48 -6.67
CA SER A 123 -5.80 -2.86 -6.05
C SER A 123 -7.12 -3.53 -6.48
N ALA A 124 -7.16 -4.10 -7.68
CA ALA A 124 -8.35 -4.78 -8.21
C ALA A 124 -8.52 -6.22 -7.71
N ALA A 125 -7.60 -6.77 -6.89
CA ALA A 125 -7.61 -8.18 -6.51
C ALA A 125 -8.94 -8.65 -5.89
N ALA A 126 -9.58 -7.82 -5.06
CA ALA A 126 -10.89 -8.13 -4.49
C ALA A 126 -12.00 -8.19 -5.56
N ARG A 127 -11.95 -7.30 -6.56
CA ARG A 127 -12.88 -7.25 -7.69
C ARG A 127 -12.65 -8.38 -8.71
N GLU A 128 -11.41 -8.83 -8.88
CA GLU A 128 -11.09 -10.00 -9.69
C GLU A 128 -11.66 -11.29 -9.08
N ALA A 129 -11.66 -11.40 -7.75
CA ALA A 129 -12.25 -12.53 -7.03
C ALA A 129 -13.79 -12.46 -7.00
N ASP A 130 -14.36 -11.27 -6.73
CA ASP A 130 -15.79 -11.00 -6.76
C ASP A 130 -16.06 -9.69 -7.54
N PRO A 131 -16.59 -9.78 -8.78
CA PRO A 131 -16.87 -8.62 -9.63
C PRO A 131 -17.88 -7.61 -9.06
N SER A 132 -18.55 -7.90 -7.94
CA SER A 132 -19.43 -6.95 -7.24
C SER A 132 -18.69 -6.02 -6.28
N ARG A 133 -17.43 -6.35 -5.92
CA ARG A 133 -16.57 -5.51 -5.08
C ARG A 133 -16.15 -4.23 -5.81
N ARG A 134 -15.96 -3.17 -5.03
CA ARG A 134 -15.64 -1.83 -5.53
C ARG A 134 -14.46 -1.22 -4.80
N ASP A 135 -14.32 -1.54 -3.53
CA ASP A 135 -13.19 -1.11 -2.71
C ASP A 135 -12.02 -2.08 -2.89
N ALA A 136 -10.80 -1.57 -2.76
CA ALA A 136 -9.55 -2.32 -2.81
C ALA A 136 -9.38 -3.25 -1.60
N PRO A 137 -8.38 -4.15 -1.65
CA PRO A 137 -7.82 -4.77 -0.44
C PRO A 137 -7.41 -3.76 0.62
N GLY A 138 -7.08 -4.27 1.81
CA GLY A 138 -6.38 -3.50 2.82
C GLY A 138 -5.04 -2.91 2.34
N THR A 139 -4.37 -2.17 3.22
CA THR A 139 -2.98 -1.79 2.97
C THR A 139 -2.03 -2.42 3.97
N LEU A 140 -0.75 -2.53 3.60
CA LEU A 140 0.30 -3.03 4.47
C LEU A 140 0.37 -2.23 5.78
N ALA A 141 0.61 -2.92 6.90
CA ALA A 141 0.69 -2.28 8.21
C ALA A 141 1.82 -1.23 8.30
N VAL A 142 2.87 -1.35 7.49
CA VAL A 142 3.91 -0.30 7.37
C VAL A 142 3.36 1.00 6.78
N ASN A 143 2.45 0.93 5.81
CA ASN A 143 1.78 2.09 5.24
C ASN A 143 0.88 2.77 6.27
N LEU A 144 0.15 1.98 7.07
CA LEU A 144 -0.64 2.48 8.19
C LEU A 144 0.23 3.17 9.25
N TYR A 145 1.39 2.61 9.56
CA TYR A 145 2.35 3.21 10.51
C TYR A 145 2.87 4.55 10.00
N LEU A 146 3.29 4.62 8.74
CA LEU A 146 3.80 5.85 8.14
C LEU A 146 2.72 6.93 8.00
N ALA A 147 1.46 6.54 7.79
CA ALA A 147 0.32 7.45 7.78
C ALA A 147 -0.11 7.90 9.21
N GLY A 148 0.46 7.31 10.26
CA GLY A 148 0.08 7.58 11.65
C GLY A 148 -1.25 6.95 12.07
N TRP A 149 -1.75 5.98 11.30
CA TRP A 149 -3.01 5.26 11.55
C TRP A 149 -2.79 4.00 12.39
N LEU A 150 -1.58 3.44 12.36
CA LEU A 150 -1.14 2.39 13.27
C LEU A 150 -0.35 3.01 14.44
N PRO A 151 -0.84 2.91 15.70
CA PRO A 151 -0.12 3.41 16.86
C PRO A 151 1.23 2.71 17.05
N ALA A 152 2.24 3.46 17.49
CA ALA A 152 3.57 2.88 17.74
C ALA A 152 3.58 1.76 18.81
N GLY A 153 2.59 1.74 19.72
CA GLY A 153 2.43 0.67 20.71
C GLY A 153 2.01 -0.69 20.12
N ASP A 154 1.49 -0.69 18.90
CA ASP A 154 1.05 -1.88 18.16
C ASP A 154 2.13 -2.37 17.18
N VAL A 155 3.32 -1.75 17.22
CA VAL A 155 4.49 -2.12 16.41
C VAL A 155 5.55 -2.72 17.33
N ALA A 156 6.02 -3.92 17.00
CA ALA A 156 7.18 -4.51 17.65
C ALA A 156 8.41 -4.36 16.77
N VAL A 157 9.53 -3.95 17.36
CA VAL A 157 10.84 -3.93 16.70
C VAL A 157 11.68 -5.05 17.27
N ALA A 158 12.13 -5.98 16.42
CA ALA A 158 12.99 -7.09 16.82
C ALA A 158 14.45 -6.78 16.49
N PHE A 159 15.30 -6.85 17.51
CA PHE A 159 16.76 -6.78 17.39
C PHE A 159 17.31 -8.17 17.67
N GLY A 160 17.52 -8.96 16.60
CA GLY A 160 17.90 -10.37 16.69
C GLY A 160 16.70 -11.31 16.87
N THR A 161 16.91 -12.42 17.57
CA THR A 161 15.88 -13.45 17.78
C THR A 161 14.71 -12.93 18.63
N ALA A 162 13.48 -13.10 18.16
CA ALA A 162 12.26 -12.66 18.84
C ALA A 162 11.09 -13.63 18.61
N ASP A 163 10.20 -13.73 19.59
CA ASP A 163 8.91 -14.43 19.48
C ASP A 163 7.80 -13.40 19.74
N VAL A 164 6.91 -13.18 18.77
CA VAL A 164 5.86 -12.15 18.82
C VAL A 164 4.52 -12.73 18.38
N THR A 165 3.45 -12.50 19.13
CA THR A 165 2.09 -12.86 18.70
C THR A 165 1.48 -11.72 17.90
N LEU A 166 1.08 -12.01 16.66
CA LEU A 166 0.46 -11.03 15.78
C LEU A 166 -1.07 -10.96 16.01
N ALA A 167 -1.56 -9.72 16.02
CA ALA A 167 -2.96 -9.40 15.75
C ALA A 167 -3.12 -9.08 14.23
N PRO A 168 -4.34 -9.19 13.67
CA PRO A 168 -4.58 -8.82 12.28
C PRO A 168 -4.14 -7.39 11.96
N SER A 169 -3.53 -7.16 10.80
CA SER A 169 -3.01 -5.85 10.36
C SER A 169 -4.06 -4.73 10.42
N LEU A 170 -5.30 -5.05 10.01
CA LEU A 170 -6.46 -4.16 10.07
C LEU A 170 -7.30 -4.27 11.35
N GLY A 171 -6.82 -5.00 12.38
CA GLY A 171 -7.48 -5.13 13.67
C GLY A 171 -7.37 -3.88 14.54
N ASP A 172 -8.09 -3.82 15.66
CA ASP A 172 -8.14 -2.62 16.52
C ASP A 172 -7.00 -2.52 17.55
N GLU A 173 -6.49 -3.65 18.03
CA GLU A 173 -5.52 -3.73 19.14
C GLU A 173 -4.52 -4.88 18.96
N GLY A 174 -3.40 -4.78 19.68
CA GLY A 174 -2.34 -5.80 19.71
C GLY A 174 -1.21 -5.51 18.74
N THR A 175 -0.21 -6.40 18.68
CA THR A 175 0.92 -6.21 17.76
C THR A 175 0.51 -6.52 16.33
N ARG A 176 0.36 -5.50 15.49
CA ARG A 176 -0.13 -5.62 14.10
C ARG A 176 1.00 -5.57 13.07
N LEU A 177 2.16 -5.07 13.47
CA LEU A 177 3.36 -4.99 12.64
C LEU A 177 4.57 -5.41 13.48
N VAL A 178 5.40 -6.29 12.92
CA VAL A 178 6.77 -6.51 13.39
C VAL A 178 7.72 -5.97 12.35
N VAL A 179 8.70 -5.18 12.78
CA VAL A 179 9.81 -4.71 11.94
C VAL A 179 11.11 -5.27 12.48
N PHE A 180 11.96 -5.78 11.62
CA PHE A 180 13.29 -6.24 12.00
C PHE A 180 14.33 -5.90 10.94
N GLU A 181 15.56 -5.68 11.41
CA GLU A 181 16.73 -5.50 10.55
C GLU A 181 17.36 -6.88 10.32
N GLY A 182 17.45 -7.30 9.06
CA GLY A 182 18.09 -8.55 8.65
C GLY A 182 19.59 -8.37 8.40
N HIS A 183 20.14 -9.13 7.45
CA HIS A 183 21.54 -9.02 7.04
C HIS A 183 21.81 -7.67 6.34
N ASP A 184 23.01 -7.11 6.49
CA ASP A 184 23.47 -5.87 5.84
C ASP A 184 22.57 -4.63 6.01
N GLY A 185 21.75 -4.60 7.07
CA GLY A 185 20.88 -3.47 7.38
C GLY A 185 19.59 -3.42 6.56
N GLU A 186 19.25 -4.51 5.87
CA GLU A 186 17.96 -4.63 5.18
C GLU A 186 16.80 -4.66 6.16
N LEU A 187 15.74 -3.91 5.86
CA LEU A 187 14.57 -3.83 6.71
C LEU A 187 13.48 -4.79 6.22
N TYR A 188 12.86 -5.50 7.15
CA TYR A 188 11.76 -6.42 6.87
C TYR A 188 10.55 -6.10 7.75
N SER A 189 9.36 -6.32 7.20
CA SER A 189 8.10 -6.28 7.93
C SER A 189 7.43 -7.64 7.94
N VAL A 190 6.74 -7.95 9.03
CA VAL A 190 5.92 -9.15 9.20
C VAL A 190 4.57 -8.74 9.75
N GLU A 191 3.49 -9.21 9.12
CA GLU A 191 2.12 -8.87 9.52
C GLU A 191 1.14 -10.02 9.24
N LEU A 192 0.03 -10.05 9.97
CA LEU A 192 -1.02 -11.04 9.83
C LEU A 192 -2.16 -10.47 8.97
N PHE A 193 -2.39 -11.07 7.81
CA PHE A 193 -3.56 -10.81 6.99
C PHE A 193 -4.69 -11.73 7.46
N ALA A 194 -5.83 -11.14 7.84
CA ALA A 194 -7.02 -11.88 8.19
C ALA A 194 -7.96 -11.93 6.99
N ASN A 195 -8.43 -13.11 6.61
CA ASN A 195 -9.35 -13.29 5.50
C ASN A 195 -10.79 -12.87 5.86
N VAL A 196 -10.98 -11.58 6.08
CA VAL A 196 -12.25 -10.94 6.44
C VAL A 196 -12.24 -9.49 5.96
N GLY A 197 -13.43 -8.90 5.79
CA GLY A 197 -13.55 -7.46 5.49
C GLY A 197 -12.95 -7.10 4.12
N LEU A 198 -11.99 -6.18 4.11
CA LEU A 198 -11.32 -5.76 2.87
C LEU A 198 -10.49 -6.89 2.24
N ASP A 199 -10.07 -7.87 3.05
CA ASP A 199 -9.16 -8.95 2.64
C ASP A 199 -9.86 -10.33 2.56
N ASP A 200 -11.20 -10.35 2.48
CA ASP A 200 -11.97 -11.59 2.34
C ASP A 200 -11.84 -12.28 0.97
N HIS A 201 -11.24 -11.61 -0.02
CA HIS A 201 -10.87 -12.19 -1.32
C HIS A 201 -9.67 -13.14 -1.24
N LEU A 202 -8.89 -13.07 -0.16
CA LEU A 202 -7.80 -14.01 0.09
C LEU A 202 -8.36 -15.44 0.24
N LEU A 203 -7.51 -16.45 0.03
CA LEU A 203 -7.96 -17.85 0.19
C LEU A 203 -8.11 -18.26 1.65
N GLN A 204 -7.34 -17.62 2.54
CA GLN A 204 -7.26 -17.89 3.97
C GLN A 204 -6.43 -16.81 4.67
N SER A 205 -6.56 -16.70 5.98
CA SER A 205 -5.67 -15.87 6.79
C SER A 205 -4.24 -16.42 6.82
N GLY A 206 -3.26 -15.55 6.98
CA GLY A 206 -1.87 -15.97 7.15
C GLY A 206 -0.91 -14.80 7.25
N VAL A 207 0.37 -15.11 7.44
CA VAL A 207 1.41 -14.11 7.68
C VAL A 207 2.13 -13.75 6.39
N GLY A 208 2.19 -12.46 6.07
CA GLY A 208 3.04 -11.94 5.01
C GLY A 208 4.37 -11.44 5.57
N VAL A 209 5.42 -11.56 4.77
CA VAL A 209 6.74 -11.00 5.06
C VAL A 209 7.16 -10.15 3.87
N HIS A 210 7.56 -8.91 4.12
CA HIS A 210 7.99 -7.99 3.06
C HIS A 210 9.38 -7.43 3.34
N ARG A 211 10.21 -7.35 2.30
CA ARG A 211 11.47 -6.60 2.28
C ARG A 211 11.16 -5.14 1.97
N ILE A 212 11.74 -4.23 2.73
CA ILE A 212 11.55 -2.79 2.61
C ILE A 212 12.86 -2.15 2.19
N GLU A 213 12.87 -1.50 1.04
CA GLU A 213 14.00 -0.70 0.58
C GLU A 213 13.82 0.76 1.02
N ILE A 214 14.83 1.31 1.68
CA ILE A 214 14.86 2.71 2.11
C ILE A 214 16.05 3.41 1.46
N VAL A 215 15.77 4.50 0.74
CA VAL A 215 16.79 5.38 0.15
C VAL A 215 16.58 6.79 0.67
N ASN A 216 17.65 7.39 1.22
CA ASN A 216 17.62 8.74 1.80
C ASN A 216 16.49 8.96 2.83
N GLY A 217 16.17 7.93 3.62
CA GLY A 217 15.14 7.99 4.66
C GLY A 217 13.70 7.87 4.15
N SER A 218 13.49 7.51 2.88
CA SER A 218 12.16 7.24 2.31
C SER A 218 12.07 5.81 1.81
N ILE A 219 10.92 5.16 1.99
CA ILE A 219 10.67 3.85 1.37
C ILE A 219 10.59 4.04 -0.14
N THR A 220 11.35 3.24 -0.90
CA THR A 220 11.33 3.25 -2.36
C THR A 220 10.74 2.00 -2.97
N ARG A 221 10.72 0.89 -2.20
CA ARG A 221 10.19 -0.40 -2.66
C ARG A 221 9.74 -1.24 -1.47
N ILE A 222 8.65 -1.97 -1.64
CA ILE A 222 8.20 -3.01 -0.70
C ILE A 222 7.93 -4.28 -1.51
N GLU A 223 8.58 -5.37 -1.16
CA GLU A 223 8.50 -6.64 -1.91
C GLU A 223 8.09 -7.79 -1.00
N PRO A 224 7.07 -8.59 -1.38
CA PRO A 224 6.82 -9.87 -0.73
C PRO A 224 8.07 -10.77 -0.80
N VAL A 225 8.47 -11.34 0.33
CA VAL A 225 9.58 -12.32 0.37
C VAL A 225 9.13 -13.69 -0.13
N LEU A 226 7.83 -13.97 -0.04
CA LEU A 226 7.21 -15.18 -0.57
C LEU A 226 6.44 -14.90 -1.86
N GLY A 227 6.69 -15.72 -2.87
CA GLY A 227 5.85 -15.82 -4.06
C GLY A 227 6.66 -16.04 -5.33
N ASP A 228 6.55 -17.24 -5.90
CA ASP A 228 6.37 -17.29 -7.35
C ASP A 228 4.89 -16.94 -7.64
N PRO A 229 4.58 -16.34 -8.80
CA PRO A 229 3.28 -15.75 -9.06
C PRO A 229 2.06 -16.69 -8.93
N PRO A 230 0.87 -16.15 -8.58
CA PRO A 230 0.61 -14.77 -8.18
C PRO A 230 0.85 -14.58 -6.67
N GLU A 231 1.58 -13.52 -6.32
CA GLU A 231 2.41 -13.30 -5.12
C GLU A 231 1.60 -12.88 -3.86
N GLY A 232 0.54 -13.65 -3.56
CA GLY A 232 -0.27 -13.58 -2.33
C GLY A 232 -0.03 -14.75 -1.37
N ALA A 233 1.16 -15.36 -1.44
CA ALA A 233 1.48 -16.54 -0.64
C ALA A 233 1.70 -16.15 0.82
N LEU A 234 0.71 -16.46 1.65
CA LEU A 234 0.76 -16.25 3.09
C LEU A 234 1.34 -17.48 3.79
N MET A 235 2.19 -17.24 4.79
CA MET A 235 2.69 -18.27 5.69
C MET A 235 1.60 -18.75 6.64
N LEU A 236 1.37 -20.06 6.66
CA LEU A 236 0.47 -20.71 7.61
C LEU A 236 1.23 -21.17 8.86
N PRO A 237 0.52 -21.47 9.97
CA PRO A 237 1.13 -22.13 11.12
C PRO A 237 1.89 -23.40 10.71
N GLY A 238 3.14 -23.51 11.16
CA GLY A 238 4.09 -24.55 10.77
C GLY A 238 5.00 -24.19 9.61
N ALA A 239 4.74 -23.10 8.88
CA ALA A 239 5.61 -22.63 7.81
C ALA A 239 6.86 -21.94 8.36
N GLN A 240 8.00 -22.15 7.68
CA GLN A 240 9.26 -21.45 7.91
C GLN A 240 9.80 -20.99 6.56
N ILE A 241 10.33 -19.76 6.54
CA ILE A 241 11.11 -19.24 5.43
C ILE A 241 12.47 -18.78 5.91
N TRP A 242 13.46 -18.93 5.04
CA TRP A 242 14.78 -18.34 5.20
C TRP A 242 14.81 -17.06 4.39
N ILE A 243 15.04 -15.94 5.07
CA ILE A 243 15.21 -14.62 4.47
C ILE A 243 16.62 -14.52 3.90
N THR A 244 17.60 -14.98 4.69
CA THR A 244 19.00 -15.18 4.30
C THR A 244 19.48 -16.50 4.88
N ASN A 245 20.76 -16.84 4.74
CA ASN A 245 21.34 -18.00 5.41
C ASN A 245 21.41 -17.86 6.95
N GLU A 246 21.18 -16.65 7.47
CA GLU A 246 21.33 -16.30 8.88
C GLU A 246 20.01 -15.91 9.54
N TRP A 247 19.00 -15.58 8.74
CA TRP A 247 17.71 -15.10 9.23
C TRP A 247 16.57 -15.97 8.74
N SER A 248 15.70 -16.37 9.67
CA SER A 248 14.46 -17.07 9.33
C SER A 248 13.25 -16.53 10.07
N VAL A 249 12.09 -16.67 9.44
CA VAL A 249 10.78 -16.41 10.03
C VAL A 249 10.02 -17.72 10.08
N THR A 250 9.45 -18.06 11.24
CA THR A 250 8.59 -19.22 11.44
C THR A 250 7.24 -18.78 11.98
N VAL A 251 6.15 -19.29 11.43
CA VAL A 251 4.80 -19.07 11.97
C VAL A 251 4.42 -20.27 12.81
N ARG A 252 3.96 -20.03 14.04
CA ARG A 252 3.48 -21.03 14.99
C ARG A 252 1.97 -20.88 15.21
N ASP A 253 1.40 -21.83 15.93
CA ASP A 253 -0.01 -21.78 16.34
C ASP A 253 -0.34 -20.46 17.07
N GLY A 254 -1.57 -19.99 16.89
CA GLY A 254 -2.01 -18.72 17.47
C GLY A 254 -1.34 -17.49 16.84
N TRP A 255 -0.84 -17.61 15.60
CA TRP A 255 -0.19 -16.52 14.86
C TRP A 255 1.03 -15.93 15.58
N GLN A 256 1.72 -16.74 16.38
CA GLN A 256 3.02 -16.37 16.90
C GLN A 256 4.08 -16.49 15.80
N VAL A 257 4.77 -15.40 15.50
CA VAL A 257 5.93 -15.40 14.62
C VAL A 257 7.20 -15.49 15.46
N ARG A 258 8.10 -16.36 15.03
CA ARG A 258 9.47 -16.42 15.53
C ARG A 258 10.40 -15.91 14.46
N ILE A 259 11.12 -14.86 14.78
CA ILE A 259 12.26 -14.37 14.00
C ILE A 259 13.50 -14.96 14.65
N VAL A 260 14.35 -15.60 13.86
CA VAL A 260 15.63 -16.15 14.34
C VAL A 260 16.76 -15.46 13.63
N ASP A 261 17.71 -14.97 14.42
CA ASP A 261 19.02 -14.50 13.99
C ASP A 261 20.06 -15.53 14.45
N GLU A 262 20.50 -16.37 13.51
CA GLU A 262 21.48 -17.44 13.74
C GLU A 262 22.86 -16.90 14.14
N THR A 263 23.14 -15.60 13.91
CA THR A 263 24.42 -14.99 14.35
C THR A 263 24.48 -14.77 15.86
N THR A 264 23.31 -14.75 16.52
CA THR A 264 23.19 -14.50 17.96
C THR A 264 23.01 -15.77 18.80
N LEU A 265 22.88 -16.94 18.16
CA LEU A 265 22.73 -18.20 18.86
C LEU A 265 24.08 -18.68 19.42
N PRO A 266 24.13 -19.16 20.68
CA PRO A 266 25.34 -19.75 21.22
C PRO A 266 25.68 -21.04 20.47
N ILE A 267 26.93 -21.11 19.99
CA ILE A 267 27.56 -22.29 19.35
C ILE A 267 27.57 -23.48 20.32
#